data_AF-A0A8H5VA93-F1
#
_entry.id   AF-A0A8H5VA93-F1
#
_cell.length_a   1.000
_cell.length_b   1.000
_cell.length_c   1.000
_cell.angle_alpha   90.00
_cell.angle_beta   90.00
_cell.angle_gamma   90.00
#
_symmetry.space_group_name_H-M   'P 1'
#
loop_
_entity.id
_entity.type
_entity.pdbx_description
1 polymer ?
#
loop_
_entity_poly.entity_id
_entity_poly.type
_entity_poly.pdbx_seq_one_letter_code
_entity_poly.pdbx_strand_id
1 'polypeptide(L)'
;MAQSIPQNVIDGLRTMLSLGSSNDNETSSSSSSSDLTPVDVVITRIMLTKGRKLPPGVVDVIFDFAEYWAHSSNEVDYIAEHSSPLRVNGQSPSENKFLLRSFPVGLTGIQGKKALAEVLAYDLNEAKPAPLKTEHDASYFSKLADYPTPKLLHPVRKVVFTIRSKDQGWGGEPDNRHTYNGAWTWFEAGLEKFDAEQT
;
A
#
# COMPACT_ATOMS: atom_id res chain seq x y z
N MET A 1 -15.60 20.59 -19.99
CA MET A 1 -16.63 19.91 -19.17
C MET A 1 -16.10 19.83 -17.75
N ALA A 2 -16.79 20.46 -16.78
CA ALA A 2 -16.41 20.34 -15.37
C ALA A 2 -16.72 18.92 -14.90
N GLN A 3 -15.71 18.17 -14.45
CA GLN A 3 -15.93 16.84 -13.86
C GLN A 3 -16.66 17.03 -12.51
N SER A 4 -17.81 16.36 -12.36
CA SER A 4 -18.59 16.34 -11.11
C SER A 4 -17.73 15.82 -9.96
N ILE A 5 -17.83 16.45 -8.78
CA ILE A 5 -17.15 15.99 -7.57
C ILE A 5 -17.80 14.67 -7.12
N PRO A 6 -17.03 13.61 -6.82
CA PRO A 6 -17.58 12.35 -6.33
C PRO A 6 -18.31 12.48 -4.99
N GLN A 7 -19.39 11.72 -4.79
CA GLN A 7 -20.27 11.84 -3.62
C GLN A 7 -19.55 11.54 -2.29
N ASN A 8 -18.66 10.55 -2.27
CA ASN A 8 -17.82 10.23 -1.12
C ASN A 8 -16.92 11.41 -0.67
N VAL A 9 -16.45 12.23 -1.62
CA VAL A 9 -15.68 13.45 -1.30
C VAL A 9 -16.57 14.52 -0.67
N ILE A 10 -17.81 14.67 -1.16
CA ILE A 10 -18.79 15.61 -0.61
C ILE A 10 -19.15 15.22 0.82
N ASP A 11 -19.41 13.93 1.05
CA ASP A 11 -19.78 13.41 2.36
C ASP A 11 -18.62 13.55 3.35
N GLY A 12 -17.39 13.22 2.94
CA GLY A 12 -16.20 13.43 3.77
C GLY A 12 -15.94 14.91 4.10
N LEU A 13 -16.13 15.82 3.15
CA LEU A 13 -16.03 17.27 3.39
C LEU A 13 -17.02 17.73 4.48
N ARG A 14 -18.27 17.23 4.44
CA ARG A 14 -19.29 17.56 5.45
C ARG A 14 -18.88 17.07 6.84
N THR A 15 -18.38 15.84 6.93
CA THR A 15 -17.90 15.25 8.19
C THR A 15 -16.75 16.07 8.80
N MET A 16 -15.72 16.41 8.01
CA MET A 16 -14.59 17.21 8.51
C MET A 16 -14.97 18.64 8.88
N LEU A 17 -15.89 19.27 8.15
CA LEU A 17 -16.40 20.61 8.50
C LEU A 17 -17.23 20.58 9.80
N SER A 18 -17.94 19.48 10.07
CA SER A 18 -18.70 19.27 11.30
C SER A 18 -17.79 19.08 12.54
N LEU A 19 -16.65 18.41 12.37
CA LEU A 19 -15.65 18.24 13.43
C LEU A 19 -15.06 19.58 13.91
N GLY A 20 -14.99 20.59 13.03
CA GLY A 20 -14.49 21.93 13.36
C GLY A 20 -15.45 22.83 14.17
N SER A 21 -16.67 22.36 14.50
CA SER A 21 -17.68 23.11 15.28
C SER A 21 -17.94 22.55 16.68
N SER A 22 -17.14 21.60 17.17
CA SER A 22 -17.31 21.05 18.52
C SER A 22 -16.60 21.95 19.54
N ASN A 23 -17.37 22.54 20.47
CA ASN A 23 -16.86 23.26 21.63
C ASN A 23 -15.96 22.34 22.47
N ASP A 24 -14.81 22.88 22.90
CA ASP A 24 -13.84 22.24 23.77
C ASP A 24 -14.46 21.84 25.12
N ASN A 25 -14.82 20.57 25.26
CA ASN A 25 -14.81 19.85 26.52
C ASN A 25 -15.01 18.35 26.26
N GLU A 26 -13.91 17.63 26.09
CA GLU A 26 -13.65 16.38 26.81
C GLU A 26 -12.32 15.77 26.37
N THR A 27 -11.44 15.62 27.35
CA THR A 27 -10.20 14.85 27.25
C THR A 27 -10.54 13.38 27.09
N SER A 28 -10.56 12.87 25.86
CA SER A 28 -10.47 11.44 25.61
C SER A 28 -9.40 11.18 24.55
N SER A 29 -8.21 10.81 25.05
CA SER A 29 -7.10 10.28 24.27
C SER A 29 -7.41 8.85 23.80
N SER A 30 -8.47 8.67 23.01
CA SER A 30 -8.65 7.45 22.24
C SER A 30 -7.83 7.60 20.96
N SER A 31 -6.61 7.09 20.99
CA SER A 31 -5.79 6.83 19.80
C SER A 31 -6.41 5.71 18.95
N SER A 32 -7.67 5.87 18.55
CA SER A 32 -8.21 5.13 17.42
C SER A 32 -7.50 5.69 16.20
N SER A 33 -6.55 4.93 15.67
CA SER A 33 -6.00 5.14 14.35
C SER A 33 -7.15 5.07 13.34
N SER A 34 -7.84 6.18 13.14
CA SER A 34 -8.74 6.34 12.00
C SER A 34 -7.84 6.27 10.78
N ASP A 35 -7.80 5.11 10.14
CA ASP A 35 -6.98 4.88 8.96
C ASP A 35 -7.26 5.96 7.92
N LEU A 36 -6.27 6.80 7.67
CA LEU A 36 -6.37 7.89 6.72
C LEU A 36 -6.66 7.32 5.33
N THR A 37 -7.75 7.76 4.73
CA THR A 37 -8.18 7.27 3.42
C THR A 37 -7.62 8.15 2.30
N PRO A 38 -7.51 7.63 1.07
CA PRO A 38 -7.21 8.46 -0.10
C PRO A 38 -8.19 9.63 -0.29
N VAL A 39 -9.42 9.51 0.21
CA VAL A 39 -10.41 10.61 0.19
C VAL A 39 -9.97 11.76 1.08
N ASP A 40 -9.39 11.48 2.25
CA ASP A 40 -8.88 12.51 3.17
C ASP A 40 -7.74 13.33 2.54
N VAL A 41 -6.92 12.68 1.71
CA VAL A 41 -5.88 13.34 0.88
C VAL A 41 -6.50 14.37 -0.07
N VAL A 42 -7.59 14.00 -0.75
CA VAL A 42 -8.31 14.88 -1.68
C VAL A 42 -8.97 16.03 -0.92
N ILE A 43 -9.62 15.75 0.21
CA ILE A 43 -10.27 16.75 1.05
C ILE A 43 -9.26 17.77 1.55
N THR A 44 -8.14 17.31 2.09
CA THR A 44 -7.05 18.16 2.61
C THR A 44 -6.50 19.06 1.50
N ARG A 45 -6.34 18.53 0.29
CA ARG A 45 -5.90 19.30 -0.88
C ARG A 45 -6.91 20.40 -1.23
N ILE A 46 -8.20 20.09 -1.22
CA ILE A 46 -9.28 21.07 -1.46
C ILE A 46 -9.29 22.14 -0.37
N MET A 47 -9.16 21.75 0.91
CA MET A 47 -9.13 22.71 2.03
C MET A 47 -7.96 23.68 1.91
N LEU A 48 -6.77 23.20 1.56
CA LEU A 48 -5.60 24.06 1.39
C LEU A 48 -5.70 24.96 0.15
N THR A 49 -6.17 24.41 -0.97
CA THR A 49 -6.25 25.15 -2.25
C THR A 49 -7.43 26.13 -2.29
N LYS A 50 -8.60 25.75 -1.77
CA LYS A 50 -9.84 26.54 -1.84
C LYS A 50 -10.17 27.24 -0.54
N GLY A 51 -10.04 26.54 0.59
CA GLY A 51 -10.31 27.10 1.91
C GLY A 51 -9.25 28.11 2.36
N ARG A 52 -7.97 27.77 2.18
CA ARG A 52 -6.83 28.65 2.52
C ARG A 52 -6.26 29.43 1.34
N LYS A 53 -6.76 29.20 0.12
CA LYS A 53 -6.33 29.87 -1.12
C LYS A 53 -4.82 29.77 -1.39
N LEU A 54 -4.19 28.68 -0.94
CA LEU A 54 -2.77 28.46 -1.20
C LEU A 54 -2.54 28.20 -2.70
N PRO A 55 -1.45 28.70 -3.29
CA PRO A 55 -1.07 28.36 -4.65
C PRO A 55 -0.88 26.83 -4.79
N PRO A 56 -1.31 26.21 -5.90
CA PRO A 56 -1.21 24.75 -6.07
C PRO A 56 0.20 24.19 -5.85
N GLY A 57 1.24 24.89 -6.33
CA GLY A 57 2.62 24.47 -6.12
C GLY A 57 3.04 24.44 -4.64
N VAL A 58 2.51 25.34 -3.80
CA VAL A 58 2.76 25.31 -2.34
C VAL A 58 2.04 24.14 -1.71
N VAL A 59 0.80 23.86 -2.13
CA VAL A 59 0.05 22.69 -1.65
C VAL A 59 0.79 21.40 -2.01
N ASP A 60 1.31 21.29 -3.24
CA ASP A 60 2.08 20.13 -3.66
C ASP A 60 3.36 19.96 -2.82
N VAL A 61 4.09 21.05 -2.53
CA VAL A 61 5.26 21.01 -1.63
C VAL A 61 4.89 20.58 -0.20
N ILE A 62 3.75 21.03 0.33
CA ILE A 62 3.28 20.60 1.66
C ILE A 62 3.02 19.09 1.67
N PHE A 63 2.35 18.56 0.64
CA PHE A 63 2.07 17.12 0.54
C PHE A 63 3.35 16.31 0.34
N ASP A 64 4.28 16.80 -0.50
CA ASP A 64 5.58 16.18 -0.72
C ASP A 64 6.37 16.12 0.60
N PHE A 65 6.44 17.21 1.35
CA PHE A 65 7.17 17.27 2.62
C PHE A 65 6.51 16.44 3.74
N ALA A 66 5.18 16.44 3.81
CA ALA A 66 4.44 15.68 4.81
C ALA A 66 4.34 14.18 4.49
N GLU A 67 4.86 13.74 3.33
CA GLU A 67 4.62 12.40 2.76
C GLU A 67 3.13 12.01 2.77
N TYR A 68 2.23 13.00 2.62
CA TYR A 68 0.78 12.80 2.77
C TYR A 68 0.15 12.33 1.46
N TRP A 69 0.24 11.02 1.22
CA TRP A 69 -0.19 10.37 -0.02
C TRP A 69 -1.15 9.21 0.24
N ALA A 70 -1.96 8.88 -0.77
CA ALA A 70 -2.69 7.62 -0.77
C ALA A 70 -1.68 6.47 -0.69
N HIS A 71 -1.79 5.64 0.34
CA HIS A 71 -0.91 4.51 0.56
C HIS A 71 -1.70 3.20 0.58
N SER A 72 -1.05 2.15 0.11
CA SER A 72 -1.50 0.77 0.23
C SER A 72 -0.40 0.02 0.97
N SER A 73 -0.77 -0.66 2.05
CA SER A 73 0.14 -1.49 2.83
C SER A 73 -0.35 -2.93 2.81
N ASN A 74 0.58 -3.85 2.62
CA ASN A 74 0.33 -5.27 2.77
C ASN A 74 1.42 -5.76 3.72
N GLU A 75 1.03 -6.54 4.71
CA GLU A 75 1.95 -7.10 5.68
C GLU A 75 1.57 -8.56 5.94
N VAL A 76 2.56 -9.34 6.35
CA VAL A 76 2.35 -10.68 6.88
C VAL A 76 2.88 -10.67 8.30
N ASP A 77 1.98 -10.65 9.27
CA ASP A 77 2.32 -10.78 10.69
C ASP A 77 1.98 -12.18 11.17
N TYR A 78 2.94 -13.09 11.03
CA TYR A 78 2.81 -14.47 11.50
C TYR A 78 2.47 -14.56 13.00
N ILE A 79 2.87 -13.58 13.81
CA ILE A 79 2.58 -13.58 15.26
C ILE A 79 1.12 -13.25 15.49
N ALA A 80 0.61 -12.17 14.86
CA ALA A 80 -0.80 -11.79 14.96
C ALA A 80 -1.72 -12.88 14.40
N GLU A 81 -1.30 -13.56 13.34
CA GLU A 81 -2.05 -14.64 12.70
C GLU A 81 -2.01 -15.98 13.46
N HIS A 82 -1.33 -16.03 14.62
CA HIS A 82 -1.11 -17.26 15.39
C HIS A 82 -0.48 -18.39 14.55
N SER A 83 0.25 -18.03 13.50
CA SER A 83 0.88 -18.95 12.57
C SER A 83 2.37 -19.08 12.90
N SER A 84 2.98 -20.21 12.53
CA SER A 84 4.43 -20.33 12.68
C SER A 84 5.12 -19.40 11.68
N PRO A 85 6.19 -18.68 12.06
CA PRO A 85 6.97 -17.90 11.11
C PRO A 85 7.41 -18.78 9.94
N LEU A 86 7.37 -18.22 8.73
CA LEU A 86 7.85 -18.92 7.55
C LEU A 86 9.31 -19.35 7.72
N ARG A 87 9.59 -20.62 7.42
CA ARG A 87 10.94 -21.18 7.43
C ARG A 87 11.29 -21.64 6.03
N VAL A 88 12.42 -21.16 5.54
CA VAL A 88 12.98 -21.53 4.24
C VAL A 88 14.31 -22.23 4.52
N ASN A 89 14.44 -23.46 4.01
CA ASN A 89 15.66 -24.24 4.16
C ASN A 89 16.30 -24.39 2.77
N GLY A 90 17.56 -23.97 2.63
CA GLY A 90 18.33 -24.20 1.40
C GLY A 90 18.47 -25.70 1.10
N GLN A 91 18.60 -26.05 -0.18
CA GLN A 91 18.70 -27.44 -0.66
C GLN A 91 17.43 -28.29 -0.45
N SER A 92 16.33 -27.67 -0.03
CA SER A 92 15.02 -28.31 0.02
C SER A 92 14.20 -27.95 -1.21
N PRO A 93 13.19 -28.75 -1.61
CA PRO A 93 12.20 -28.35 -2.60
C PRO A 93 11.41 -27.08 -2.23
N SER A 94 11.57 -26.59 -1.00
CA SER A 94 10.96 -25.38 -0.44
C SER A 94 11.94 -24.21 -0.27
N GLU A 95 13.10 -24.24 -0.92
CA GLU A 95 14.12 -23.18 -0.82
C GLU A 95 13.68 -21.85 -1.45
N ASN A 96 12.78 -21.88 -2.43
CA ASN A 96 12.22 -20.68 -3.04
C ASN A 96 10.77 -20.50 -2.56
N LYS A 97 10.50 -19.36 -1.91
CA LYS A 97 9.17 -19.03 -1.39
C LYS A 97 8.79 -17.61 -1.76
N PHE A 98 7.65 -17.49 -2.41
CA PHE A 98 6.97 -16.20 -2.54
C PHE A 98 6.45 -15.76 -1.17
N LEU A 99 6.73 -14.51 -0.79
CA LEU A 99 6.43 -14.01 0.55
C LEU A 99 5.13 -13.22 0.60
N LEU A 100 4.97 -12.24 -0.30
CA LEU A 100 3.90 -11.28 -0.24
C LEU A 100 3.63 -10.68 -1.61
N ARG A 101 2.36 -10.58 -1.97
CA ARG A 101 1.86 -9.77 -3.09
C ARG A 101 1.17 -8.53 -2.52
N SER A 102 1.36 -7.38 -3.15
CA SER A 102 0.58 -6.18 -2.83
C SER A 102 -0.56 -5.99 -3.83
N PHE A 103 -1.55 -5.19 -3.44
CA PHE A 103 -2.45 -4.59 -4.44
C PHE A 103 -1.65 -3.82 -5.50
N PRO A 104 -2.19 -3.68 -6.73
CA PRO A 104 -1.65 -2.76 -7.72
C PRO A 104 -1.50 -1.35 -7.13
N VAL A 105 -0.45 -0.65 -7.53
CA VAL A 105 -0.18 0.67 -6.96
C VAL A 105 -1.31 1.64 -7.28
N GLY A 106 -1.78 2.36 -6.26
CA GLY A 106 -2.94 3.25 -6.38
C GLY A 106 -4.28 2.55 -6.17
N LEU A 107 -4.30 1.27 -5.80
CA LEU A 107 -5.48 0.60 -5.29
C LEU A 107 -5.33 0.35 -3.78
N THR A 108 -6.33 0.79 -3.02
CA THR A 108 -6.47 0.52 -1.58
C THR A 108 -7.38 -0.67 -1.28
N GLY A 109 -7.80 -1.38 -2.33
CA GLY A 109 -8.67 -2.54 -2.29
C GLY A 109 -9.18 -2.91 -3.69
N ILE A 110 -9.80 -4.08 -3.81
CA ILE A 110 -10.50 -4.50 -5.02
C ILE A 110 -11.93 -4.84 -4.61
N GLN A 111 -12.93 -4.27 -5.30
CA GLN A 111 -14.36 -4.52 -5.05
C GLN A 111 -14.81 -4.25 -3.60
N GLY A 112 -14.26 -3.21 -2.94
CA GLY A 112 -14.62 -2.85 -1.57
C GLY A 112 -13.97 -3.70 -0.47
N LYS A 113 -13.12 -4.67 -0.83
CA LYS A 113 -12.34 -5.46 0.12
C LYS A 113 -10.94 -4.84 0.28
N LYS A 114 -10.59 -4.47 1.52
CA LYS A 114 -9.37 -3.71 1.85
C LYS A 114 -8.17 -4.60 2.19
N ALA A 115 -8.39 -5.81 2.71
CA ALA A 115 -7.31 -6.73 3.02
C ALA A 115 -7.15 -7.75 1.88
N LEU A 116 -6.00 -7.73 1.18
CA LEU A 116 -5.70 -8.71 0.11
C LEU A 116 -5.78 -10.16 0.66
N ALA A 117 -5.42 -10.34 1.93
CA ALA A 117 -5.55 -11.57 2.69
C ALA A 117 -6.99 -12.13 2.69
N GLU A 118 -8.00 -11.27 2.84
CA GLU A 118 -9.43 -11.65 2.81
C GLU A 118 -9.94 -11.91 1.39
N VAL A 119 -9.30 -11.36 0.37
CA VAL A 119 -9.68 -11.54 -1.04
C VAL A 119 -9.08 -12.82 -1.63
N LEU A 120 -7.80 -13.07 -1.35
CA LEU A 120 -7.01 -14.07 -2.05
C LEU A 120 -6.51 -15.22 -1.17
N ALA A 121 -6.80 -15.21 0.14
CA ALA A 121 -6.28 -16.18 1.10
C ALA A 121 -4.76 -16.37 0.92
N TYR A 122 -3.97 -15.31 1.13
CA TYR A 122 -2.51 -15.27 0.96
C TYR A 122 -2.01 -16.22 -0.13
N ASP A 123 -2.27 -15.87 -1.39
CA ASP A 123 -1.72 -16.61 -2.51
C ASP A 123 -0.19 -16.54 -2.47
N LEU A 124 0.42 -17.57 -1.85
CA LEU A 124 1.87 -17.79 -1.82
C LEU A 124 2.36 -18.46 -3.11
N ASN A 125 1.50 -18.62 -4.11
CA ASN A 125 1.94 -19.13 -5.40
C ASN A 125 2.69 -18.04 -6.15
N GLU A 126 3.95 -18.35 -6.43
CA GLU A 126 4.77 -17.55 -7.30
C GLU A 126 4.08 -17.40 -8.66
N ALA A 127 3.91 -16.15 -9.11
CA ALA A 127 3.44 -15.90 -10.46
C ALA A 127 4.47 -16.43 -11.45
N LYS A 128 4.08 -17.35 -12.33
CA LYS A 128 4.99 -17.83 -13.37
C LYS A 128 5.26 -16.67 -14.33
N PRO A 129 6.53 -16.27 -14.53
CA PRO A 129 6.85 -15.19 -15.46
C PRO A 129 6.32 -15.52 -16.85
N ALA A 130 5.46 -14.65 -17.38
CA ALA A 130 4.93 -14.73 -18.73
C ALA A 130 5.17 -13.39 -19.44
N PRO A 131 5.47 -13.40 -20.75
CA PRO A 131 5.57 -12.16 -21.51
C PRO A 131 4.20 -11.48 -21.55
N LEU A 132 4.19 -10.16 -21.33
CA LEU A 132 3.00 -9.34 -21.51
C LEU A 132 2.63 -9.33 -22.99
N LYS A 133 1.45 -9.86 -23.33
CA LYS A 133 0.97 -9.89 -24.71
C LYS A 133 0.30 -8.57 -25.06
N THR A 134 -0.65 -8.15 -24.23
CA THR A 134 -1.48 -6.99 -24.49
C THR A 134 -1.57 -6.11 -23.24
N GLU A 135 -1.17 -4.85 -23.37
CA GLU A 135 -1.30 -3.85 -22.30
C GLU A 135 -2.77 -3.40 -22.17
N HIS A 136 -3.24 -3.25 -20.93
CA HIS A 136 -4.49 -2.56 -20.66
C HIS A 136 -4.34 -1.06 -20.88
N ASP A 137 -5.40 -0.41 -21.38
CA ASP A 137 -5.44 1.04 -21.51
C ASP A 137 -5.53 1.75 -20.15
N ALA A 138 -5.03 2.98 -20.06
CA ALA A 138 -5.10 3.80 -18.85
C ALA A 138 -6.55 3.98 -18.33
N SER A 139 -7.55 3.95 -19.23
CA SER A 139 -8.98 4.03 -18.85
C SER A 139 -9.50 2.79 -18.13
N TYR A 140 -8.85 1.63 -18.27
CA TYR A 140 -9.16 0.43 -17.50
C TYR A 140 -8.78 0.65 -16.02
N PHE A 141 -7.52 1.05 -15.79
CA PHE A 141 -7.00 1.26 -14.44
C PHE A 141 -7.67 2.42 -13.70
N SER A 142 -8.06 3.48 -14.41
CA SER A 142 -8.72 4.64 -13.78
C SER A 142 -10.09 4.31 -13.16
N LYS A 143 -10.74 3.22 -13.59
CA LYS A 143 -12.02 2.74 -13.04
C LYS A 143 -11.85 1.88 -11.80
N LEU A 144 -10.65 1.35 -11.55
CA LEU A 144 -10.39 0.44 -10.44
C LEU A 144 -10.21 1.19 -9.12
N ALA A 145 -9.71 2.43 -9.15
CA ALA A 145 -9.64 3.28 -7.98
C ALA A 145 -11.04 3.84 -7.65
N ASP A 146 -11.50 3.64 -6.42
CA ASP A 146 -12.77 4.17 -5.90
C ASP A 146 -12.65 5.60 -5.33
N TYR A 147 -11.52 6.25 -5.58
CA TYR A 147 -11.20 7.60 -5.14
C TYR A 147 -10.60 8.45 -6.27
N PRO A 148 -10.66 9.80 -6.17
CA PRO A 148 -10.01 10.68 -7.13
C PRO A 148 -8.50 10.48 -7.13
N THR A 149 -7.95 9.94 -8.22
CA THR A 149 -6.51 9.75 -8.36
C THR A 149 -5.80 11.09 -8.67
N PRO A 150 -4.59 11.32 -8.12
CA PRO A 150 -3.82 12.52 -8.43
C PRO A 150 -3.49 12.57 -9.93
N LYS A 151 -3.57 13.75 -10.55
CA LYS A 151 -3.15 13.98 -11.95
C LYS A 151 -1.64 14.15 -12.10
N LEU A 152 -0.86 13.50 -11.24
CA LEU A 152 0.59 13.61 -11.23
C LEU A 152 1.18 12.79 -12.39
N LEU A 153 2.25 13.30 -13.00
CA LEU A 153 3.00 12.59 -14.04
C LEU A 153 3.56 11.26 -13.52
N HIS A 154 3.95 11.22 -12.24
CA HIS A 154 4.43 10.04 -11.54
C HIS A 154 3.50 9.77 -10.34
N PRO A 155 2.44 8.96 -10.53
CA PRO A 155 1.45 8.70 -9.47
C PRO A 155 2.03 7.89 -8.31
N VAL A 156 3.09 7.12 -8.57
CA VAL A 156 3.87 6.40 -7.55
C VAL A 156 5.06 7.24 -7.15
N ARG A 157 5.12 7.62 -5.87
CA ARG A 157 6.22 8.43 -5.32
C ARG A 157 7.32 7.58 -4.70
N LYS A 158 6.93 6.52 -3.99
CA LYS A 158 7.82 5.71 -3.14
C LYS A 158 7.24 4.31 -2.99
N VAL A 159 8.10 3.31 -3.04
CA VAL A 159 7.78 1.93 -2.68
C VAL A 159 8.73 1.54 -1.55
N VAL A 160 8.20 1.06 -0.43
CA VAL A 160 8.98 0.72 0.76
C VAL A 160 8.78 -0.76 1.06
N PHE A 161 9.88 -1.49 1.13
CA PHE A 161 9.89 -2.89 1.58
C PHE A 161 10.53 -2.95 2.96
N THR A 162 9.80 -3.43 3.96
CA THR A 162 10.32 -3.67 5.30
C THR A 162 10.30 -5.17 5.55
N ILE A 163 11.47 -5.80 5.50
CA ILE A 163 11.62 -7.25 5.69
C ILE A 163 12.34 -7.49 7.01
N ARG A 164 11.70 -8.23 7.91
CA ARG A 164 12.32 -8.69 9.16
C ARG A 164 12.52 -10.20 9.09
N SER A 165 13.75 -10.62 8.80
CA SER A 165 14.13 -12.03 8.80
C SER A 165 15.03 -12.36 9.99
N LYS A 166 14.93 -13.60 10.47
CA LYS A 166 15.87 -14.19 11.42
C LYS A 166 16.94 -15.00 10.69
N ASP A 167 17.39 -14.58 9.51
CA ASP A 167 18.47 -15.26 8.79
C ASP A 167 19.67 -15.45 9.73
N GLN A 168 19.84 -16.67 10.26
CA GLN A 168 20.88 -17.00 11.23
C GLN A 168 21.95 -17.69 10.41
N GLY A 169 23.05 -16.98 10.15
CA GLY A 169 24.19 -17.38 9.33
C GLY A 169 24.92 -18.61 9.86
N TRP A 170 24.23 -19.74 9.88
CA TRP A 170 24.80 -21.02 10.22
C TRP A 170 24.52 -22.00 9.09
N GLY A 171 25.38 -21.93 8.07
CA GLY A 171 25.48 -22.95 7.02
C GLY A 171 26.14 -24.26 7.50
N GLY A 172 26.11 -24.55 8.80
CA GLY A 172 26.72 -25.74 9.42
C GLY A 172 28.09 -25.52 10.07
N GLU A 173 28.84 -24.49 9.67
CA GLU A 173 30.16 -24.19 10.24
C GLU A 173 30.05 -23.66 11.68
N PRO A 174 30.65 -24.33 12.69
CA PRO A 174 30.57 -23.90 14.09
C PRO A 174 31.01 -22.46 14.34
N ASP A 175 32.02 -21.99 13.59
CA ASP A 175 32.62 -20.66 13.76
C ASP A 175 31.72 -19.52 13.28
N ASN A 176 30.73 -19.81 12.42
CA ASN A 176 29.83 -18.80 11.86
C ASN A 176 28.54 -18.64 12.68
N ARG A 177 28.35 -19.45 13.72
CA ARG A 177 27.13 -19.43 14.54
C ARG A 177 26.85 -18.04 15.13
N HIS A 178 25.61 -17.57 15.03
CA HIS A 178 25.16 -16.23 15.46
C HIS A 178 25.79 -15.05 14.70
N THR A 179 26.49 -15.31 13.59
CA THR A 179 26.98 -14.28 12.67
C THR A 179 26.16 -14.28 11.37
N TYR A 180 26.45 -13.35 10.47
CA TYR A 180 25.92 -13.36 9.09
C TYR A 180 26.89 -14.03 8.09
N ASN A 181 28.01 -14.59 8.56
CA ASN A 181 28.99 -15.21 7.67
C ASN A 181 28.43 -16.51 7.07
N GLY A 182 28.56 -16.66 5.75
CA GLY A 182 28.05 -17.85 5.06
C GLY A 182 26.52 -17.92 4.95
N ALA A 183 25.83 -16.78 5.06
CA ALA A 183 24.42 -16.69 4.69
C ALA A 183 24.25 -16.73 3.16
N TRP A 184 23.33 -17.57 2.69
CA TRP A 184 23.03 -17.78 1.26
C TRP A 184 21.58 -17.41 0.93
N THR A 185 21.00 -16.42 1.62
CA THR A 185 19.64 -15.96 1.39
C THR A 185 19.63 -14.56 0.79
N TRP A 186 18.81 -14.35 -0.23
CA TRP A 186 18.55 -13.05 -0.83
C TRP A 186 17.03 -12.86 -1.01
N PHE A 187 16.61 -11.60 -1.05
CA PHE A 187 15.23 -11.23 -1.32
C PHE A 187 15.15 -10.54 -2.67
N GLU A 188 14.12 -10.87 -3.45
CA GLU A 188 13.84 -10.25 -4.74
C GLU A 188 12.45 -9.62 -4.73
N ALA A 189 12.32 -8.49 -5.42
CA ALA A 189 11.04 -7.84 -5.66
C ALA A 189 10.75 -7.85 -7.16
N GLY A 190 9.56 -8.29 -7.53
CA GLY A 190 9.08 -8.33 -8.90
C GLY A 190 7.97 -7.32 -9.15
N LEU A 191 7.85 -6.85 -10.39
CA LEU A 191 6.69 -6.09 -10.86
C LEU A 191 5.77 -7.03 -11.65
N GLU A 192 4.53 -7.16 -11.19
CA GLU A 192 3.48 -7.86 -11.92
C GLU A 192 2.67 -6.87 -12.77
N LYS A 193 2.28 -7.31 -13.97
CA LYS A 193 1.45 -6.53 -14.90
C LYS A 193 0.20 -7.34 -15.27
N PHE A 194 -0.91 -6.64 -15.46
CA PHE A 194 -2.14 -7.25 -15.95
C PHE A 194 -2.05 -7.42 -17.47
N ASP A 195 -2.23 -8.66 -17.94
CA ASP A 195 -2.41 -8.95 -19.36
C ASP A 195 -3.89 -8.88 -19.71
N ALA A 196 -4.23 -8.08 -20.71
CA ALA A 196 -5.61 -7.89 -21.15
C ALA A 196 -6.27 -9.16 -21.71
N GLU A 197 -5.50 -10.19 -22.08
CA GLU A 197 -6.05 -11.46 -22.55
C GLU A 197 -6.30 -12.49 -21.44
N GLN A 198 -5.82 -12.23 -20.22
CA GLN A 198 -5.86 -13.19 -19.10
C GLN A 198 -6.82 -12.77 -17.97
N THR A 199 -7.44 -11.60 -18.08
CA THR A 199 -8.37 -11.03 -17.08
C THR A 199 -9.80 -11.01 -17.60
#